data_AF-A0A4Y9MLI2-F1
#
_entry.id   AF-A0A4Y9MLI2-F1
#
_cell.length_a   1.000
_cell.length_b   1.000
_cell.length_c   1.000
_cell.angle_alpha   90.00
_cell.angle_beta   90.00
_cell.angle_gamma   90.00
#
_symmetry.space_group_name_H-M   'P 1'
#
loop_
_entity.id
_entity.type
_entity.pdbx_description
1 polymer ?
#
loop_
_entity_poly.entity_id
_entity_poly.type
_entity_poly.pdbx_seq_one_letter_code
_entity_poly.pdbx_strand_id
1 'polypeptide(L)'
;AMATGPGLAAVEALVRAVPGLGLLRDAQKWVALAMPGYAVAGAGAVLALRSRVPAAATAAVCCAAVVAVLPDLAFGVGGRMVAVRYPAGWPAAAAVINADPRPVAVLPPDSMRHFAWAGDAPVLDPLPRWVRADVLSTGDLVIGGETVPGEGARARAVQDLLLRGAPRAELADAGVGWVVVESGGGALDLPVAYRDADLVVYRVGGDAPSSPHRGLLIGAHVVWLTALMGGALGAAVAALRRRAVTERAQTRPLT
;
A
#
# COMPACT_ATOMS: atom_id res chain seq x y z
N ALA A 1 -14.98 23.64 -1.77
CA ALA A 1 -16.02 23.78 -2.81
C ALA A 1 -16.18 22.51 -3.65
N MET A 2 -15.12 21.92 -4.21
CA MET A 2 -15.27 20.73 -5.08
C MET A 2 -15.74 19.44 -4.38
N ALA A 3 -15.58 19.33 -3.06
CA ALA A 3 -16.02 18.16 -2.28
C ALA A 3 -17.50 18.22 -1.83
N THR A 4 -18.25 19.25 -2.23
CA THR A 4 -19.69 19.33 -1.96
C THR A 4 -20.48 18.71 -3.12
N GLY A 5 -21.77 18.37 -2.89
CA GLY A 5 -22.63 17.77 -3.92
C GLY A 5 -22.61 18.51 -5.28
N PRO A 6 -22.75 19.85 -5.32
CA PRO A 6 -22.63 20.63 -6.56
C PRO A 6 -21.25 20.55 -7.21
N GLY A 7 -20.18 20.52 -6.41
CA GLY A 7 -18.81 20.39 -6.91
C GLY A 7 -18.56 19.04 -7.57
N LEU A 8 -19.07 17.97 -6.97
CA LEU A 8 -19.00 16.62 -7.54
C LEU A 8 -19.76 16.52 -8.87
N ALA A 9 -20.99 17.08 -8.93
CA ALA A 9 -21.80 17.08 -10.15
C ALA A 9 -21.12 17.85 -11.30
N ALA A 10 -20.47 18.99 -11.00
CA ALA A 10 -19.72 19.75 -12.00
C ALA A 10 -18.51 18.98 -12.53
N VAL A 11 -17.74 18.32 -11.65
CA VAL A 11 -16.60 17.47 -12.05
C VAL A 11 -17.09 16.28 -12.86
N GLU A 12 -18.17 15.63 -12.48
CA GLU A 12 -18.77 14.52 -13.23
C GLU A 12 -19.17 14.94 -14.65
N ALA A 13 -19.88 16.07 -14.79
CA ALA A 13 -20.26 16.62 -16.09
C ALA A 13 -19.03 16.93 -16.96
N LEU A 14 -17.99 17.51 -16.38
CA LEU A 14 -16.75 17.83 -17.06
C LEU A 14 -15.99 16.58 -17.53
N VAL A 15 -15.88 15.56 -16.69
CA VAL A 15 -15.24 14.27 -17.02
C VAL A 15 -15.99 13.53 -18.12
N ARG A 16 -17.33 13.59 -18.12
CA ARG A 16 -18.15 13.01 -19.20
C ARG A 16 -17.99 13.74 -20.52
N ALA A 17 -17.84 15.07 -20.49
CA ALA A 17 -17.74 15.90 -21.69
C ALA A 17 -16.37 15.84 -22.37
N VAL A 18 -15.28 15.67 -21.61
CA VAL A 18 -13.91 15.70 -22.14
C VAL A 18 -13.12 14.46 -21.67
N PRO A 19 -12.86 13.50 -22.59
CA PRO A 19 -11.99 12.36 -22.30
C PRO A 19 -10.63 12.80 -21.76
N GLY A 20 -10.14 12.14 -20.70
CA GLY A 20 -8.86 12.46 -20.05
C GLY A 20 -8.96 13.38 -18.83
N LEU A 21 -10.06 14.12 -18.64
CA LEU A 21 -10.27 14.91 -17.41
C LEU A 21 -10.59 14.07 -16.18
N GLY A 22 -10.73 12.74 -16.33
CA GLY A 22 -10.79 11.79 -15.22
C GLY A 22 -9.60 11.88 -14.26
N LEU A 23 -8.44 12.40 -14.70
CA LEU A 23 -7.28 12.71 -13.83
C LEU A 23 -7.60 13.75 -12.75
N LEU A 24 -8.56 14.65 -13.00
CA LEU A 24 -9.01 15.66 -12.05
C LEU A 24 -9.92 15.08 -10.97
N ARG A 25 -10.50 13.89 -11.20
CA ARG A 25 -11.36 13.19 -10.24
C ARG A 25 -10.61 12.90 -8.94
N ASP A 26 -9.32 12.58 -9.02
CA ASP A 26 -8.44 12.33 -7.89
C ASP A 26 -7.79 13.62 -7.39
N ALA A 27 -8.60 14.56 -6.90
CA ALA A 27 -8.15 15.87 -6.43
C ALA A 27 -7.02 15.76 -5.37
N GLN A 28 -7.02 14.70 -4.56
CA GLN A 28 -5.99 14.42 -3.56
C GLN A 28 -4.58 14.27 -4.16
N LYS A 29 -4.44 13.83 -5.41
CA LYS A 29 -3.13 13.74 -6.08
C LYS A 29 -2.48 15.11 -6.23
N TRP A 30 -3.29 16.15 -6.45
CA TRP A 30 -2.82 17.53 -6.62
C TRP A 30 -2.37 18.17 -5.30
N VAL A 31 -2.86 17.67 -4.16
CA VAL A 31 -2.37 18.10 -2.84
C VAL A 31 -0.88 17.84 -2.69
N ALA A 32 -0.35 16.78 -3.30
CA ALA A 32 1.07 16.46 -3.27
C ALA A 32 1.94 17.61 -3.82
N LEU A 33 1.47 18.38 -4.80
CA LEU A 33 2.18 19.54 -5.34
C LEU A 33 2.19 20.73 -4.37
N ALA A 34 1.16 20.86 -3.54
CA ALA A 34 1.08 21.90 -2.52
C ALA A 34 1.86 21.53 -1.24
N MET A 35 2.14 20.25 -1.01
CA MET A 35 2.80 19.75 0.21
C MET A 35 4.16 20.41 0.51
N PRO A 36 5.07 20.63 -0.45
CA PRO A 36 6.31 21.36 -0.17
C PRO A 36 6.05 22.78 0.35
N GLY A 37 5.06 23.47 -0.23
CA GLY A 37 4.66 24.80 0.21
C GLY A 37 4.14 24.81 1.65
N TYR A 38 3.25 23.86 1.98
CA TYR A 38 2.76 23.70 3.36
C TYR A 38 3.88 23.34 4.33
N ALA A 39 4.82 22.47 3.94
CA ALA A 39 5.95 22.08 4.77
C ALA A 39 6.89 23.27 5.05
N VAL A 40 7.23 24.06 4.02
CA VAL A 40 8.06 25.28 4.18
C VAL A 40 7.34 26.34 5.00
N ALA A 41 6.05 26.57 4.75
CA ALA A 41 5.25 27.50 5.54
C ALA A 41 5.16 27.09 7.01
N GLY A 42 4.95 25.80 7.29
CA GLY A 42 4.95 25.24 8.64
C GLY A 42 6.30 25.41 9.33
N ALA A 43 7.40 25.09 8.65
CA ALA A 43 8.75 25.31 9.16
C ALA A 43 9.03 26.81 9.41
N GLY A 44 8.64 27.69 8.49
CA GLY A 44 8.75 29.13 8.61
C GLY A 44 7.97 29.68 9.81
N ALA A 45 6.75 29.19 10.04
CA ALA A 45 5.94 29.56 11.20
C ALA A 45 6.64 29.18 12.52
N VAL A 46 7.20 27.97 12.62
CA VAL A 46 7.97 27.56 13.80
C VAL A 46 9.18 28.48 14.02
N LEU A 47 9.92 28.81 12.95
CA LEU A 47 11.07 29.71 13.03
C LEU A 47 10.70 31.14 13.45
N ALA A 48 9.54 31.63 13.01
CA ALA A 48 9.04 32.95 13.36
C ALA A 48 8.52 33.05 14.80
N LEU A 49 7.93 31.96 15.33
CA LEU A 49 7.32 31.95 16.66
C LEU A 49 8.28 31.49 17.78
N ARG A 50 9.40 30.82 17.46
CA ARG A 50 10.33 30.24 18.45
C ARG A 50 10.88 31.21 19.50
N SER A 51 10.93 32.52 19.20
CA SER A 51 11.45 33.54 20.11
C SER A 51 10.37 34.14 21.01
N ARG A 52 9.09 33.84 20.75
CA ARG A 52 7.94 34.40 21.47
C ARG A 52 7.19 33.37 22.30
N VAL A 53 7.37 32.08 21.98
CA VAL A 53 6.64 30.99 22.62
C VAL A 53 7.61 29.84 22.93
N PRO A 54 7.56 29.23 24.12
CA PRO A 54 8.36 28.05 24.45
C PRO A 54 8.12 26.93 23.44
N ALA A 55 9.19 26.25 23.00
CA ALA A 55 9.10 25.21 21.97
C ALA A 55 8.10 24.09 22.32
N ALA A 56 8.00 23.73 23.61
CA ALA A 56 7.03 22.74 24.09
C ALA A 56 5.57 23.21 23.91
N ALA A 57 5.29 24.50 24.14
CA ALA A 57 3.96 25.07 23.96
C ALA A 57 3.60 25.17 22.47
N THR A 58 4.54 25.55 21.60
CA THR A 58 4.33 25.53 20.15
C THR A 58 4.05 24.11 19.65
N ALA A 59 4.84 23.13 20.07
CA ALA A 59 4.62 21.73 19.72
C ALA A 59 3.24 21.25 20.20
N ALA A 60 2.86 21.56 21.44
CA ALA A 60 1.55 21.19 21.98
C ALA A 60 0.40 21.82 21.19
N VAL A 61 0.49 23.11 20.82
CA VAL A 61 -0.52 23.79 19.99
C VAL A 61 -0.60 23.19 18.59
N CYS A 62 0.54 22.88 17.96
CA CYS A 62 0.56 22.21 16.65
C CYS A 62 -0.09 20.83 16.71
N CYS A 63 0.24 20.02 17.73
CA CYS A 63 -0.39 18.72 17.95
C CYS A 63 -1.91 18.87 18.19
N ALA A 64 -2.32 19.82 19.02
CA ALA A 64 -3.73 20.10 19.29
C ALA A 64 -4.47 20.55 18.03
N ALA A 65 -3.85 21.39 17.19
CA ALA A 65 -4.41 21.83 15.92
C ALA A 65 -4.63 20.65 14.96
N VAL A 66 -3.65 19.74 14.82
CA VAL A 66 -3.78 18.52 14.00
C VAL A 66 -4.93 17.65 14.50
N VAL A 67 -5.05 17.43 15.82
CA VAL A 67 -6.15 16.65 16.41
C VAL A 67 -7.50 17.34 16.17
N ALA A 68 -7.56 18.66 16.32
CA ALA A 68 -8.79 19.43 16.14
C ALA A 68 -9.31 19.42 14.69
N VAL A 69 -8.43 19.31 13.69
CA VAL A 69 -8.82 19.24 12.27
C VAL A 69 -9.06 17.81 11.76
N LEU A 70 -8.77 16.79 12.58
CA LEU A 70 -8.96 15.37 12.26
C LEU A 70 -9.72 14.62 13.38
N PRO A 71 -10.88 15.12 13.84
CA PRO A 71 -11.59 14.53 14.97
C PRO A 71 -12.11 13.11 14.68
N ASP A 72 -12.42 12.85 13.41
CA ASP A 72 -12.86 11.55 12.92
C ASP A 72 -11.74 10.51 12.91
N LEU A 73 -10.49 10.93 12.64
CA LEU A 73 -9.31 10.06 12.65
C LEU A 73 -9.04 9.47 14.04
N ALA A 74 -9.23 10.26 15.10
CA ALA A 74 -9.00 9.83 16.49
C ALA A 74 -9.88 8.63 16.91
N PHE A 75 -11.03 8.46 16.25
CA PHE A 75 -11.97 7.39 16.52
C PHE A 75 -12.12 6.40 15.36
N GLY A 76 -11.14 6.33 14.44
CA GLY A 76 -11.22 5.38 13.33
C GLY A 76 -12.33 5.70 12.34
N VAL A 77 -12.41 6.96 11.91
CA VAL A 77 -13.47 7.50 11.05
C VAL A 77 -14.85 7.35 11.72
N GLY A 78 -14.95 7.78 12.98
CA GLY A 78 -16.19 7.72 13.77
C GLY A 78 -16.64 6.29 14.09
N GLY A 79 -15.70 5.38 14.37
CA GLY A 79 -15.97 3.98 14.74
C GLY A 79 -16.17 3.05 13.55
N ARG A 80 -15.96 3.53 12.32
CA ARG A 80 -16.20 2.73 11.10
C ARG A 80 -15.02 1.82 10.73
N MET A 81 -13.82 2.09 11.23
CA MET A 81 -12.69 1.17 11.08
C MET A 81 -12.71 0.13 12.19
N VAL A 82 -13.11 -1.09 11.84
CA VAL A 82 -13.11 -2.26 12.74
C VAL A 82 -12.07 -3.26 12.28
N ALA A 83 -11.37 -3.89 13.23
CA ALA A 83 -10.43 -4.95 12.92
C ALA A 83 -11.19 -6.23 12.53
N VAL A 84 -10.82 -6.83 11.40
CA VAL A 84 -11.35 -8.12 10.95
C VAL A 84 -10.40 -9.24 11.36
N ARG A 85 -10.95 -10.36 11.82
CA ARG A 85 -10.15 -11.55 12.16
C ARG A 85 -10.13 -12.50 10.96
N TYR A 86 -8.94 -12.70 10.41
CA TYR A 86 -8.72 -13.71 9.37
C TYR A 86 -8.91 -15.12 9.92
N PRO A 87 -9.53 -16.04 9.16
CA PRO A 87 -9.56 -17.44 9.51
C PRO A 87 -8.17 -18.06 9.68
N ALA A 88 -8.07 -19.13 10.48
CA ALA A 88 -6.80 -19.80 10.78
C ALA A 88 -6.12 -20.41 9.53
N GLY A 89 -6.88 -20.67 8.46
CA GLY A 89 -6.37 -21.13 7.19
C GLY A 89 -5.37 -20.21 6.53
N TRP A 90 -5.56 -18.89 6.67
CA TRP A 90 -4.69 -17.88 6.05
C TRP A 90 -3.25 -17.94 6.55
N PRO A 91 -2.95 -17.84 7.86
CA PRO A 91 -1.59 -17.95 8.34
C PRO A 91 -0.99 -19.35 8.09
N ALA A 92 -1.79 -20.42 8.11
CA ALA A 92 -1.32 -21.78 7.84
C ALA A 92 -0.92 -21.98 6.37
N ALA A 93 -1.78 -21.59 5.43
CA ALA A 93 -1.48 -21.59 3.99
C ALA A 93 -0.26 -20.72 3.68
N ALA A 94 -0.17 -19.55 4.30
CA ALA A 94 0.97 -18.66 4.16
C ALA A 94 2.27 -19.30 4.68
N ALA A 95 2.23 -20.02 5.80
CA ALA A 95 3.40 -20.72 6.33
C ALA A 95 3.92 -21.78 5.35
N VAL A 96 3.02 -22.55 4.72
CA VAL A 96 3.38 -23.55 3.70
C VAL A 96 4.04 -22.91 2.49
N ILE A 97 3.42 -21.88 1.92
CA ILE A 97 3.97 -21.17 0.74
C ILE A 97 5.29 -20.47 1.09
N ASN A 98 5.37 -19.86 2.27
CA ASN A 98 6.56 -19.14 2.70
C ASN A 98 7.73 -20.08 2.97
N ALA A 99 7.53 -21.37 3.26
CA ALA A 99 8.63 -22.31 3.42
C ALA A 99 9.43 -22.52 2.11
N ASP A 100 8.79 -22.37 0.96
CA ASP A 100 9.39 -22.46 -0.40
C ASP A 100 8.71 -21.43 -1.32
N PRO A 101 9.08 -20.13 -1.20
CA PRO A 101 8.36 -19.02 -1.83
C PRO A 101 8.58 -19.02 -3.34
N ARG A 102 7.58 -19.50 -4.07
CA ARG A 102 7.53 -19.59 -5.54
C ARG A 102 6.25 -18.97 -6.07
N PRO A 103 6.17 -18.55 -7.34
CA PRO A 103 5.01 -17.82 -7.86
C PRO A 103 3.68 -18.55 -7.58
N VAL A 104 2.68 -17.79 -7.15
CA VAL A 104 1.37 -18.29 -6.72
C VAL A 104 0.30 -17.81 -7.68
N ALA A 105 -0.52 -18.74 -8.17
CA ALA A 105 -1.79 -18.40 -8.81
C ALA A 105 -2.95 -18.61 -7.83
N VAL A 106 -3.99 -17.80 -7.94
CA VAL A 106 -5.14 -17.83 -7.03
C VAL A 106 -6.43 -18.05 -7.80
N LEU A 107 -7.33 -18.86 -7.26
CA LEU A 107 -8.69 -19.05 -7.76
C LEU A 107 -9.71 -18.76 -6.64
N PRO A 108 -10.77 -17.97 -6.92
CA PRO A 108 -10.98 -17.18 -8.14
C PRO A 108 -9.87 -16.12 -8.38
N PRO A 109 -9.62 -15.73 -9.65
CA PRO A 109 -8.47 -14.90 -10.04
C PRO A 109 -8.63 -13.40 -9.79
N ASP A 110 -9.82 -12.97 -9.38
CA ASP A 110 -10.14 -11.57 -9.16
C ASP A 110 -9.32 -10.96 -8.03
N SER A 111 -8.83 -9.73 -8.24
CA SER A 111 -8.11 -8.99 -7.20
C SER A 111 -9.04 -8.47 -6.10
N MET A 112 -10.31 -8.26 -6.40
CA MET A 112 -11.32 -7.70 -5.49
C MET A 112 -12.39 -8.77 -5.25
N ARG A 113 -12.45 -9.31 -4.03
CA ARG A 113 -13.14 -10.56 -3.71
C ARG A 113 -14.08 -10.41 -2.51
N HIS A 114 -15.20 -11.11 -2.58
CA HIS A 114 -16.10 -11.26 -1.45
C HIS A 114 -15.67 -12.45 -0.62
N PHE A 115 -15.45 -12.23 0.67
CA PHE A 115 -15.23 -13.30 1.63
C PHE A 115 -16.31 -13.23 2.71
N ALA A 116 -16.92 -14.36 3.06
CA ALA A 116 -17.98 -14.40 4.06
C ALA A 116 -17.56 -13.82 5.42
N TRP A 117 -16.27 -13.93 5.77
CA TRP A 117 -15.70 -13.38 7.00
C TRP A 117 -15.33 -11.89 6.93
N ALA A 118 -15.31 -11.27 5.73
CA ALA A 118 -14.90 -9.88 5.52
C ALA A 118 -16.07 -8.88 5.43
N GLY A 119 -17.32 -9.36 5.51
CA GLY A 119 -18.54 -8.57 5.37
C GLY A 119 -19.04 -8.47 3.94
N ASP A 120 -19.97 -7.54 3.70
CA ASP A 120 -20.72 -7.46 2.43
C ASP A 120 -19.93 -6.82 1.29
N ALA A 121 -18.95 -5.97 1.61
CA ALA A 121 -18.14 -5.29 0.61
C ALA A 121 -17.03 -6.21 0.09
N PRO A 122 -16.71 -6.18 -1.22
CA PRO A 122 -15.55 -6.89 -1.69
C PRO A 122 -14.29 -6.21 -1.13
N VAL A 123 -13.28 -7.02 -0.83
CA VAL A 123 -11.98 -6.59 -0.33
C VAL A 123 -10.88 -7.06 -1.28
N LEU A 124 -9.77 -6.33 -1.29
CA LEU A 124 -8.60 -6.73 -2.05
C LEU A 124 -8.10 -8.09 -1.57
N ASP A 125 -7.68 -8.96 -2.49
CA ASP A 125 -7.12 -10.28 -2.18
C ASP A 125 -6.06 -10.13 -1.07
N PRO A 126 -6.28 -10.77 0.09
CA PRO A 126 -5.33 -10.70 1.19
C PRO A 126 -4.02 -11.46 0.89
N LEU A 127 -4.04 -12.47 0.02
CA LEU A 127 -2.92 -13.41 -0.15
C LEU A 127 -1.58 -12.72 -0.49
N PRO A 128 -1.51 -11.75 -1.42
CA PRO A 128 -0.28 -11.02 -1.74
C PRO A 128 0.38 -10.32 -0.54
N ARG A 129 -0.35 -10.11 0.57
CA ARG A 129 0.18 -9.50 1.80
C ARG A 129 0.60 -10.53 2.87
N TRP A 130 0.19 -11.78 2.69
CA TRP A 130 0.51 -12.90 3.60
C TRP A 130 1.75 -13.68 3.16
N VAL A 131 2.05 -13.71 1.86
CA VAL A 131 3.14 -14.50 1.30
C VAL A 131 4.29 -13.65 0.79
N ARG A 132 5.50 -14.22 0.84
CA ARG A 132 6.72 -13.64 0.27
C ARG A 132 6.85 -13.89 -1.23
N ALA A 133 6.10 -14.86 -1.73
CA ALA A 133 6.04 -15.21 -3.14
C ALA A 133 5.32 -14.14 -3.95
N ASP A 134 5.63 -14.09 -5.24
CA ASP A 134 4.86 -13.28 -6.20
C ASP A 134 3.49 -13.92 -6.42
N VAL A 135 2.41 -13.18 -6.13
CA VAL A 135 1.04 -13.63 -6.36
C VAL A 135 0.57 -13.02 -7.68
N LEU A 136 0.32 -13.89 -8.66
CA LEU A 136 -0.05 -13.50 -10.01
C LEU A 136 -1.43 -12.83 -10.00
N SER A 137 -1.47 -11.57 -10.42
CA SER A 137 -2.70 -10.80 -10.59
C SER A 137 -2.76 -10.20 -12.00
N THR A 138 -3.90 -10.33 -12.66
CA THR A 138 -4.10 -9.80 -14.03
C THR A 138 -4.16 -8.28 -14.05
N GLY A 139 -4.72 -7.69 -13.00
CA GLY A 139 -5.09 -6.27 -12.96
C GLY A 139 -6.22 -5.93 -13.93
N ASP A 140 -6.91 -6.92 -14.49
CA ASP A 140 -8.04 -6.69 -15.39
C ASP A 140 -9.22 -6.09 -14.63
N LEU A 141 -9.94 -5.19 -15.27
CA LEU A 141 -11.09 -4.51 -14.70
C LEU A 141 -12.32 -4.72 -15.56
N VAL A 142 -13.38 -5.28 -14.98
CA VAL A 142 -14.66 -5.43 -15.65
C VAL A 142 -15.51 -4.17 -15.43
N ILE A 143 -15.78 -3.42 -16.50
CA ILE A 143 -16.59 -2.20 -16.47
C ILE A 143 -17.79 -2.40 -17.40
N GLY A 144 -19.00 -2.43 -16.86
CA GLY A 144 -20.22 -2.54 -17.69
C GLY A 144 -20.29 -3.81 -18.54
N GLY A 145 -19.62 -4.89 -18.13
CA GLY A 145 -19.53 -6.15 -18.87
C GLY A 145 -18.36 -6.25 -19.85
N GLU A 146 -17.61 -5.16 -20.04
CA GLU A 146 -16.38 -5.16 -20.85
C GLU A 146 -15.15 -5.32 -19.96
N THR A 147 -14.18 -6.12 -20.40
CA THR A 147 -12.91 -6.31 -19.69
C THR A 147 -11.86 -5.35 -20.23
N VAL A 148 -11.38 -4.46 -19.38
CA VAL A 148 -10.22 -3.61 -19.65
C VAL A 148 -8.97 -4.37 -19.16
N PRO A 149 -8.05 -4.75 -20.05
CA PRO A 149 -6.89 -5.54 -19.68
C PRO A 149 -5.93 -4.74 -18.81
N GLY A 150 -5.47 -5.36 -17.72
CA GLY A 150 -4.41 -4.85 -16.87
C GLY A 150 -3.02 -5.19 -17.42
N GLU A 151 -2.00 -4.80 -16.65
CA GLU A 151 -0.59 -5.02 -16.98
C GLU A 151 -0.15 -6.49 -16.81
N GLY A 152 -0.95 -7.32 -16.13
CA GLY A 152 -0.64 -8.70 -15.78
C GLY A 152 -0.80 -9.70 -16.92
N ALA A 153 -0.14 -9.49 -18.06
CA ALA A 153 -0.22 -10.39 -19.22
C ALA A 153 0.17 -11.84 -18.88
N ARG A 154 1.20 -12.02 -18.04
CA ARG A 154 1.62 -13.34 -17.54
C ARG A 154 0.54 -13.97 -16.64
N ALA A 155 -0.02 -13.19 -15.73
CA ALA A 155 -1.06 -13.67 -14.83
C ALA A 155 -2.31 -14.10 -15.62
N ARG A 156 -2.68 -13.35 -16.68
CA ARG A 156 -3.76 -13.73 -17.60
C ARG A 156 -3.50 -15.06 -18.29
N ALA A 157 -2.30 -15.25 -18.84
CA ALA A 157 -1.95 -16.52 -19.48
C ALA A 157 -2.02 -17.71 -18.50
N VAL A 158 -1.56 -17.53 -17.25
CA VAL A 158 -1.66 -18.56 -16.21
C VAL A 158 -3.11 -18.82 -15.79
N GLN A 159 -3.92 -17.77 -15.67
CA GLN A 159 -5.34 -17.91 -15.40
C GLN A 159 -6.04 -18.71 -16.52
N ASP A 160 -5.75 -18.43 -17.79
CA ASP A 160 -6.31 -19.17 -18.92
C ASP A 160 -5.89 -20.65 -18.92
N LEU A 161 -4.66 -20.97 -18.47
CA LEU A 161 -4.22 -22.34 -18.24
C LEU A 161 -5.05 -23.02 -17.15
N LEU A 162 -5.24 -22.35 -16.02
CA LEU A 162 -6.02 -22.90 -14.89
C LEU A 162 -7.49 -23.12 -15.26
N LEU A 163 -8.12 -22.15 -15.92
CA LEU A 163 -9.54 -22.21 -16.29
C LEU A 163 -9.85 -23.31 -17.30
N ARG A 164 -8.88 -23.64 -18.18
CA ARG A 164 -9.00 -24.76 -19.14
C ARG A 164 -8.57 -26.11 -18.57
N GLY A 165 -8.13 -26.15 -17.31
CA GLY A 165 -7.68 -27.39 -16.66
C GLY A 165 -6.35 -27.92 -17.20
N ALA A 166 -5.41 -27.02 -17.51
CA ALA A 166 -4.09 -27.41 -18.01
C ALA A 166 -3.37 -28.38 -17.06
N PRO A 167 -2.62 -29.36 -17.59
CA PRO A 167 -1.91 -30.32 -16.77
C PRO A 167 -0.82 -29.64 -15.94
N ARG A 168 -0.45 -30.27 -14.83
CA ARG A 168 0.59 -29.80 -13.91
C ARG A 168 1.89 -29.36 -14.59
N ALA A 169 2.34 -30.10 -15.61
CA ALA A 169 3.58 -29.80 -16.31
C ALA A 169 3.53 -28.43 -17.00
N GLU A 170 2.42 -28.13 -17.69
CA GLU A 170 2.25 -26.85 -18.39
C GLU A 170 2.17 -25.66 -17.42
N LEU A 171 1.53 -25.85 -16.26
CA LEU A 171 1.53 -24.85 -15.18
C LEU A 171 2.94 -24.64 -14.60
N ALA A 172 3.71 -25.72 -14.42
CA ALA A 172 5.08 -25.65 -13.93
C ALA A 172 6.00 -24.92 -14.92
N ASP A 173 5.85 -25.19 -16.23
CA ASP A 173 6.58 -24.55 -17.31
C ASP A 173 6.22 -23.04 -17.44
N ALA A 174 4.98 -22.67 -17.12
CA ALA A 174 4.58 -21.27 -16.95
C ALA A 174 5.16 -20.59 -15.69
N GLY A 175 5.92 -21.34 -14.89
CA GLY A 175 6.62 -20.89 -13.70
C GLY A 175 5.73 -20.78 -12.47
N VAL A 176 4.60 -21.49 -12.43
CA VAL A 176 3.70 -21.52 -11.27
C VAL A 176 4.24 -22.52 -10.25
N GLY A 177 4.55 -22.06 -9.05
CA GLY A 177 4.97 -22.91 -7.93
C GLY A 177 3.79 -23.47 -7.14
N TRP A 178 2.78 -22.63 -6.91
CA TRP A 178 1.63 -22.91 -6.07
C TRP A 178 0.32 -22.46 -6.71
N VAL A 179 -0.77 -23.17 -6.43
CA VAL A 179 -2.13 -22.71 -6.73
C VAL A 179 -2.92 -22.69 -5.43
N VAL A 180 -3.54 -21.55 -5.10
CA VAL A 180 -4.41 -21.40 -3.93
C VAL A 180 -5.85 -21.27 -4.40
N VAL A 181 -6.72 -22.14 -3.91
CA VAL A 181 -8.14 -22.16 -4.24
C VAL A 181 -8.93 -21.84 -2.97
N GLU A 182 -9.84 -20.87 -3.04
CA GLU A 182 -10.82 -20.66 -1.97
C GLU A 182 -11.87 -21.77 -1.94
N SER A 183 -12.30 -22.14 -0.74
CA SER A 183 -13.32 -23.15 -0.52
C SER A 183 -14.63 -22.83 -1.26
N GLY A 184 -15.17 -23.84 -1.94
CA GLY A 184 -16.26 -23.70 -2.90
C GLY A 184 -15.78 -23.67 -4.36
N GLY A 185 -14.47 -23.46 -4.59
CA GLY A 185 -13.82 -23.69 -5.88
C GLY A 185 -13.70 -25.18 -6.23
N GLY A 186 -13.64 -25.49 -7.53
CA GLY A 186 -13.47 -26.85 -8.02
C GLY A 186 -12.13 -27.47 -7.60
N ALA A 187 -12.14 -28.77 -7.30
CA ALA A 187 -10.92 -29.50 -7.01
C ALA A 187 -10.02 -29.58 -8.25
N LEU A 188 -8.75 -29.25 -8.10
CA LEU A 188 -7.74 -29.40 -9.15
C LEU A 188 -7.05 -30.76 -9.03
N ASP A 189 -6.70 -31.36 -10.17
CA ASP A 189 -5.85 -32.56 -10.25
C ASP A 189 -4.37 -32.19 -10.02
N LEU A 190 -4.08 -31.75 -8.80
CA LEU A 190 -2.76 -31.31 -8.36
C LEU A 190 -2.48 -31.86 -6.95
N PRO A 191 -1.21 -32.10 -6.58
CA PRO A 191 -0.84 -32.48 -5.22
C PRO A 191 -1.28 -31.44 -4.19
N VAL A 192 -2.07 -31.83 -3.20
CA VAL A 192 -2.50 -30.96 -2.10
C VAL A 192 -1.36 -30.85 -1.07
N ALA A 193 -0.96 -29.62 -0.75
CA ALA A 193 0.02 -29.31 0.29
C ALA A 193 -0.64 -28.84 1.60
N TYR A 194 -1.80 -28.19 1.50
CA TYR A 194 -2.60 -27.76 2.65
C TYR A 194 -4.08 -27.71 2.26
N ARG A 195 -4.98 -27.98 3.21
CA ARG A 195 -6.43 -27.88 3.03
C ARG A 195 -7.09 -27.60 4.37
N ASP A 196 -8.02 -26.67 4.38
CA ASP A 196 -8.97 -26.48 5.47
C ASP A 196 -10.36 -26.11 4.94
N ALA A 197 -11.19 -25.50 5.81
CA ALA A 197 -12.54 -25.07 5.47
C ALA A 197 -12.59 -23.84 4.55
N ASP A 198 -11.52 -23.06 4.43
CA ASP A 198 -11.51 -21.79 3.69
C ASP A 198 -10.59 -21.81 2.46
N LEU A 199 -9.52 -22.61 2.48
CA LEU A 199 -8.45 -22.60 1.48
C LEU A 199 -7.93 -24.02 1.18
N VAL A 200 -7.55 -24.23 -0.08
CA VAL A 200 -6.75 -25.38 -0.54
C VAL A 200 -5.49 -24.86 -1.23
N VAL A 201 -4.33 -25.33 -0.79
CA VAL A 201 -3.05 -25.02 -1.40
C VAL A 201 -2.55 -26.24 -2.15
N TYR A 202 -2.34 -26.09 -3.45
CA TYR A 202 -1.82 -27.09 -4.35
C TYR A 202 -0.37 -26.81 -4.73
N ARG A 203 0.45 -27.85 -4.79
CA ARG A 203 1.85 -27.78 -5.22
C ARG A 203 1.96 -28.11 -6.70
N VAL A 204 2.45 -27.16 -7.48
CA VAL A 204 2.74 -27.36 -8.90
C VAL A 204 4.23 -27.68 -9.08
N GLY A 205 5.10 -26.84 -8.51
CA GLY A 205 6.56 -27.03 -8.49
C GLY A 205 7.34 -26.28 -9.57
N GLY A 206 6.68 -25.43 -10.37
CA GLY A 206 7.37 -24.46 -11.22
C GLY A 206 8.05 -23.36 -10.40
N ASP A 207 8.84 -22.53 -11.07
CA ASP A 207 9.52 -21.39 -10.48
C ASP A 207 9.70 -20.29 -11.53
N ALA A 208 9.96 -19.06 -11.10
CA ALA A 208 10.27 -17.97 -12.01
C ALA A 208 11.36 -17.07 -11.45
N PRO A 209 12.23 -16.53 -12.33
CA PRO A 209 13.29 -15.64 -11.89
C PRO A 209 12.68 -14.39 -11.25
N SER A 210 13.31 -13.92 -10.16
CA SER A 210 12.95 -12.64 -9.55
C SER A 210 13.19 -11.49 -10.51
N SER A 211 12.47 -10.38 -10.33
CA SER A 211 12.64 -9.17 -11.14
C SER A 211 14.13 -8.75 -11.24
N PRO A 212 14.65 -8.50 -12.45
CA PRO A 212 16.04 -8.08 -12.65
C PRO A 212 16.31 -6.69 -12.02
N HIS A 213 15.26 -5.90 -11.77
CA HIS A 213 15.36 -4.57 -11.18
C HIS A 213 15.38 -4.59 -9.63
N ARG A 214 15.31 -5.76 -9.01
CA ARG A 214 15.29 -5.89 -7.54
C ARG A 214 16.48 -5.21 -6.89
N GLY A 215 17.69 -5.44 -7.42
CA GLY A 215 18.93 -4.83 -6.89
C GLY A 215 18.92 -3.31 -7.01
N LEU A 216 18.46 -2.78 -8.15
CA LEU A 216 18.32 -1.34 -8.39
C LEU A 216 17.37 -0.70 -7.38
N LEU A 217 16.19 -1.30 -7.16
CA LEU A 217 15.21 -0.80 -6.20
C LEU A 217 15.75 -0.82 -4.78
N ILE A 218 16.44 -1.89 -4.36
CA ILE A 218 17.10 -1.95 -3.04
C ILE A 218 18.11 -0.80 -2.91
N GLY A 219 18.96 -0.59 -3.93
CA GLY A 219 19.92 0.51 -3.96
C GLY A 219 19.26 1.89 -3.82
N ALA A 220 18.16 2.13 -4.55
CA ALA A 220 17.40 3.37 -4.46
C ALA A 220 16.85 3.61 -3.04
N HIS A 221 16.33 2.56 -2.38
CA HIS A 221 15.84 2.66 -1.00
C HIS A 221 16.98 2.92 0.01
N VAL A 222 18.15 2.32 -0.20
CA VAL A 222 19.34 2.60 0.63
C VAL A 222 19.77 4.06 0.48
N VAL A 223 19.88 4.57 -0.75
CA VAL A 223 20.21 5.98 -1.01
C VAL A 223 19.20 6.89 -0.31
N TRP A 224 17.90 6.61 -0.46
CA TRP A 224 16.86 7.40 0.18
C TRP A 224 16.97 7.38 1.71
N LEU A 225 17.18 6.21 2.32
CA LEU A 225 17.39 6.08 3.76
C LEU A 225 18.61 6.86 4.23
N THR A 226 19.73 6.79 3.52
CA THR A 226 20.95 7.54 3.87
C THR A 226 20.74 9.06 3.78
N ALA A 227 19.97 9.55 2.80
CA ALA A 227 19.63 10.96 2.70
C ALA A 227 18.78 11.43 3.90
N LEU A 228 17.80 10.63 4.33
CA LEU A 228 16.97 10.92 5.51
C LEU A 228 17.83 10.95 6.80
N MET A 229 18.69 9.95 6.99
CA MET A 229 19.59 9.90 8.14
C MET A 229 20.58 11.07 8.16
N GLY A 230 21.17 11.41 7.00
CA GLY A 230 22.06 12.55 6.85
C GLY A 230 21.38 13.88 7.19
N GLY A 231 20.13 14.08 6.73
CA GLY A 231 19.33 15.25 7.06
C GLY A 231 19.04 15.36 8.56
N ALA A 232 18.63 14.26 9.20
CA ALA A 232 18.36 14.22 10.64
C ALA A 232 19.63 14.52 11.47
N LEU A 233 20.76 13.92 11.11
CA LEU A 233 22.04 14.16 11.76
C LEU A 233 22.50 15.61 11.59
N GLY A 234 22.38 16.16 10.37
CA GLY A 234 22.70 17.57 10.10
C GLY A 234 21.87 18.54 10.96
N ALA A 235 20.57 18.28 11.11
CA ALA A 235 19.69 19.06 11.96
C ALA A 235 20.10 18.98 13.45
N ALA A 236 20.44 17.79 13.94
CA ALA A 236 20.89 17.58 15.32
C ALA A 236 22.21 18.32 15.60
N VAL A 237 23.20 18.19 14.72
CA VAL A 237 24.50 18.88 14.83
C VAL A 237 24.31 20.41 14.81
N ALA A 238 23.45 20.93 13.93
CA ALA A 238 23.14 22.35 13.88
C ALA A 238 22.48 22.86 15.18
N ALA A 239 21.58 22.08 15.79
CA ALA A 239 20.95 22.41 17.06
C ALA A 239 21.97 22.44 18.22
N LEU A 240 22.86 21.45 18.29
CA LEU A 240 23.92 21.38 19.31
C LEU A 240 24.90 22.56 19.18
N ARG A 241 25.33 22.89 17.96
CA ARG A 241 26.21 24.03 17.71
C ARG A 241 25.57 25.36 18.12
N ARG A 242 24.29 25.56 17.84
CA ARG A 242 23.57 26.79 18.27
C ARG A 242 23.52 26.91 19.79
N ARG A 243 23.26 25.83 20.53
CA ARG A 243 23.28 25.84 22.01
C ARG A 243 24.64 26.25 22.57
N ALA A 244 25.72 25.65 22.04
CA ALA A 244 27.09 25.95 22.48
C ALA A 244 27.51 27.42 22.20
N VAL A 245 27.05 28.00 21.09
CA VAL A 245 27.31 29.43 20.78
C VAL A 245 26.57 30.34 21.75
N THR A 246 25.31 30.04 22.09
CA THR A 246 24.52 30.83 23.05
C THR A 246 25.11 30.78 24.46
N GLU A 247 25.55 29.61 24.93
CA GLU A 247 26.20 29.46 26.24
C GLU A 247 27.54 30.21 26.32
N ARG A 248 28.34 30.21 25.24
CA ARG A 248 29.58 31.00 25.17
C ARG A 248 29.34 32.51 25.12
N ALA A 249 28.22 32.96 24.55
CA ALA A 249 27.86 34.38 24.53
C ALA A 249 27.42 34.89 25.91
N GLN A 250 26.77 34.04 26.72
CA GLN A 250 26.34 34.39 28.09
C GLN A 250 27.49 34.41 29.12
N THR A 251 28.60 33.73 28.83
CA THR A 251 29.74 33.59 29.76
C THR A 251 30.85 34.63 29.54
N ARG A 252 30.71 35.55 28.58
CA ARG A 252 31.67 36.64 28.37
C ARG A 252 31.36 37.82 29.31
N PRO A 253 32.23 38.16 30.28
CA PRO A 253 32.00 39.31 31.15
C PRO A 253 32.12 40.61 30.34
N LEU A 254 31.22 41.56 30.61
CA LEU A 254 31.23 42.91 30.06
C LEU A 254 32.43 43.66 30.65
N THR A 255 33.51 43.79 29.86
CA THR A 255 34.59 44.75 30.10
C THR A 255 34.25 46.09 29.51
#